data_AF-A0A142XVD7-F1
#
_entry.id   AF-A0A142XVD7-F1
#
_cell.length_a   1.000
_cell.length_b   1.000
_cell.length_c   1.000
_cell.angle_alpha   90.00
_cell.angle_beta   90.00
_cell.angle_gamma   90.00
#
_symmetry.space_group_name_H-M   'P 1'
#
loop_
_entity.id
_entity.type
_entity.pdbx_description
1 polymer ?
#
loop_
_entity_poly.entity_id
_entity_poly.type
_entity_poly.pdbx_seq_one_letter_code
_entity_poly.pdbx_strand_id
1 'polypeptide(L)'
;MVDKEYALIPTQIAEEMLRTFWEIRNSGMLTSGRVDSIYGRLPTAPQDELLVRNVSGVEIPRYGCLQIVATHELGDRNILDVDVPSDTTGASGGFVFASHEVIPAGSIGVAQPSRIVRAIKQTGTATAGTRWKPIPGFFTISTGVDGPFTMAGDDLIATNCVRIIVDERGTSSLGDTLERFIMRSSWVGGSALATFTNLSEPSIPASGGIVEDPLGIFFDILGPWNEGLSIRTRYGRHYVIQARCDQTDIPPDEPIGSCQVYDESTGLVCYQTTEAICDFLNGSYGGDGTSCP
;
A
#
# COMPACT_ATOMS: atom_id res chain seq x y z
N MET A 1 -17.27 -38.71 -2.38
CA MET A 1 -16.84 -38.40 -1.01
C MET A 1 -15.43 -37.87 -1.10
N VAL A 2 -15.28 -36.54 -1.18
CA VAL A 2 -13.98 -35.85 -1.14
C VAL A 2 -14.20 -34.59 -0.31
N ASP A 3 -14.17 -34.78 1.00
CA ASP A 3 -13.90 -33.70 1.94
C ASP A 3 -12.38 -33.67 2.11
N LYS A 4 -11.74 -32.54 1.78
CA LYS A 4 -10.56 -32.08 2.51
C LYS A 4 -10.64 -30.57 2.67
N GLU A 5 -11.11 -30.23 3.86
CA GLU A 5 -11.13 -28.92 4.49
C GLU A 5 -9.72 -28.33 4.62
N TYR A 6 -9.66 -27.01 4.67
CA TYR A 6 -8.50 -26.18 4.99
C TYR A 6 -7.60 -26.79 6.07
N ALA A 7 -6.30 -26.89 5.80
CA ALA A 7 -5.32 -27.25 6.82
C ALA A 7 -5.17 -26.05 7.78
N LEU A 8 -5.88 -26.10 8.90
CA LEU A 8 -5.55 -25.29 10.07
C LEU A 8 -4.18 -25.73 10.55
N ILE A 9 -3.17 -24.87 10.39
CA ILE A 9 -1.87 -25.07 11.02
C ILE A 9 -2.13 -25.16 12.53
N PRO A 10 -1.79 -26.28 13.20
CA PRO A 10 -1.98 -26.41 14.63
C PRO A 10 -1.26 -25.26 15.36
N THR A 11 -1.90 -24.65 16.35
CA THR A 11 -1.40 -23.46 17.04
C THR A 11 0.03 -23.64 17.56
N GLN A 12 0.38 -24.86 17.99
CA GLN A 12 1.74 -25.20 18.44
C GLN A 12 2.79 -25.09 17.33
N ILE A 13 2.45 -25.47 16.10
CA ILE A 13 3.34 -25.32 14.95
C ILE A 13 3.45 -23.85 14.55
N ALA A 14 2.36 -23.09 14.62
CA ALA A 14 2.39 -21.65 14.35
C ALA A 14 3.24 -20.88 15.39
N GLU A 15 3.16 -21.27 16.66
CA GLU A 15 3.97 -20.71 17.74
C GLU A 15 5.45 -21.09 17.61
N GLU A 16 5.77 -22.33 17.22
CA GLU A 16 7.14 -22.74 16.92
C GLU A 16 7.71 -22.00 15.72
N MET A 17 6.93 -21.79 14.67
CA MET A 17 7.34 -21.01 13.50
C MET A 17 7.61 -19.55 13.88
N LEU A 18 6.74 -18.94 14.71
CA LEU A 18 6.95 -17.57 15.17
C LEU A 18 8.19 -17.46 16.07
N ARG A 19 8.37 -18.41 17.00
CA ARG A 19 9.51 -18.44 17.92
C ARG A 19 10.82 -18.59 17.15
N THR A 20 10.87 -19.52 16.21
CA THR A 20 12.01 -19.76 15.33
C THR A 20 12.33 -18.51 14.49
N PHE A 21 11.31 -17.83 13.97
CA PHE A 21 11.49 -16.57 13.24
C PHE A 21 12.12 -15.46 14.09
N TRP A 22 11.70 -15.31 15.36
CA TRP A 22 12.28 -14.32 16.27
C TRP A 22 13.69 -14.71 16.74
N GLU A 23 13.95 -15.99 16.96
CA GLU A 23 15.29 -16.51 17.31
C GLU A 23 16.29 -16.29 16.17
N ILE A 24 15.89 -16.53 14.92
CA ILE A 24 16.69 -16.28 13.71
C ILE A 24 16.92 -14.77 13.48
N ARG A 25 15.96 -13.91 13.84
CA ARG A 25 16.12 -12.45 13.77
C ARG A 25 17.07 -11.93 14.84
N ASN A 26 16.97 -12.45 16.07
CA ASN A 26 17.76 -12.00 17.21
C ASN A 26 19.18 -12.59 17.22
N SER A 27 19.41 -13.73 16.57
CA SER A 27 20.74 -14.31 16.38
C SER A 27 21.61 -13.53 15.40
N GLY A 28 21.05 -12.52 14.71
CA GLY A 28 21.76 -11.75 13.70
C GLY A 28 22.01 -12.53 12.40
N MET A 29 21.53 -13.77 12.29
CA MET A 29 21.57 -14.58 11.08
C MET A 29 20.80 -13.92 9.92
N LEU A 30 19.72 -13.22 10.26
CA LEU A 30 19.12 -12.21 9.38
C LEU A 30 19.93 -10.90 9.45
N THR A 31 21.23 -10.94 9.10
CA THR A 31 21.92 -9.70 8.73
C THR A 31 21.20 -9.14 7.50
N SER A 32 20.86 -7.86 7.56
CA SER A 32 20.26 -7.06 6.49
C SER A 32 21.20 -6.91 5.28
N GLY A 33 21.58 -8.04 4.68
CA GLY A 33 22.70 -8.19 3.76
C GLY A 33 22.26 -8.69 2.39
N ARG A 34 21.17 -8.15 1.87
CA ARG A 34 20.99 -7.90 0.43
C ARG A 34 19.91 -6.85 0.20
N VAL A 35 20.03 -5.71 0.87
CA VAL A 35 19.16 -4.55 0.60
C VAL A 35 19.78 -3.54 -0.36
N ASP A 36 20.84 -3.94 -1.08
CA ASP A 36 21.42 -3.13 -2.17
C ASP A 36 20.60 -3.18 -3.47
N SER A 37 19.56 -4.00 -3.58
CA SER A 37 18.67 -4.02 -4.76
C SER A 37 17.27 -3.46 -4.52
N ILE A 38 16.89 -3.18 -3.28
CA ILE A 38 15.60 -2.55 -2.94
C ILE A 38 15.77 -1.08 -2.53
N TYR A 39 16.84 -0.72 -1.80
CA TYR A 39 17.15 0.71 -1.59
C TYR A 39 17.84 1.35 -2.80
N GLY A 40 18.49 0.57 -3.67
CA GLY A 40 18.98 1.03 -4.98
C GLY A 40 17.89 1.15 -6.06
N ARG A 41 16.66 0.71 -5.76
CA ARG A 41 15.47 0.83 -6.63
C ARG A 41 14.31 1.60 -6.00
N LEU A 42 14.42 2.02 -4.75
CA LEU A 42 13.64 3.17 -4.31
C LEU A 42 14.14 4.34 -5.17
N PRO A 43 13.26 5.04 -5.91
CA PRO A 43 13.69 6.19 -6.67
C PRO A 43 14.40 7.14 -5.70
N THR A 44 15.73 7.18 -5.78
CA THR A 44 16.55 8.29 -5.30
C THR A 44 16.51 9.42 -6.32
N ALA A 45 15.67 9.29 -7.35
CA ALA A 45 15.16 10.45 -8.04
C ALA A 45 14.53 11.35 -6.97
N PRO A 46 14.97 12.61 -6.84
CA PRO A 46 14.26 13.56 -6.00
C PRO A 46 12.79 13.45 -6.37
N GLN A 47 11.89 13.31 -5.38
CA GLN A 47 10.46 13.37 -5.69
C GLN A 47 10.25 14.67 -6.44
N ASP A 48 9.83 14.57 -7.70
CA ASP A 48 9.59 15.74 -8.52
C ASP A 48 8.66 16.66 -7.73
N GLU A 49 9.15 17.86 -7.45
CA GLU A 49 8.37 18.84 -6.70
C GLU A 49 7.05 19.08 -7.44
N LEU A 50 5.95 19.00 -6.69
CA LEU A 50 4.64 19.30 -7.23
C LEU A 50 4.50 20.81 -7.39
N LEU A 51 4.81 21.31 -8.58
CA LEU A 51 4.75 22.73 -8.89
C LEU A 51 3.30 23.19 -9.05
N VAL A 52 2.97 24.31 -8.40
CA VAL A 52 1.64 24.93 -8.45
C VAL A 52 1.77 26.41 -8.74
N ARG A 53 0.87 26.97 -9.55
CA ARG A 53 0.78 28.41 -9.82
C ARG A 53 -0.41 29.00 -9.08
N ASN A 54 -0.14 30.01 -8.26
CA ASN A 54 -1.16 30.70 -7.48
C ASN A 54 -1.98 31.66 -8.36
N VAL A 55 -3.23 31.30 -8.66
CA VAL A 55 -4.15 32.15 -9.43
C VAL A 55 -5.21 32.85 -8.56
N SER A 56 -5.15 32.69 -7.23
CA SER A 56 -6.15 33.22 -6.29
C SER A 56 -6.18 34.74 -6.12
N GLY A 57 -5.17 35.44 -6.64
CA GLY A 57 -5.02 36.88 -6.47
C GLY A 57 -4.58 37.31 -5.06
N VAL A 58 -4.39 36.37 -4.11
CA VAL A 58 -3.90 36.63 -2.76
C VAL A 58 -2.71 35.73 -2.43
N GLU A 59 -1.93 36.07 -1.41
CA GLU A 59 -0.83 35.22 -0.95
C GLU A 59 -1.37 33.94 -0.30
N ILE A 60 -0.86 32.79 -0.76
CA ILE A 60 -1.14 31.49 -0.15
C ILE A 60 -0.23 31.30 1.06
N PRO A 61 -0.79 31.00 2.24
CA PRO A 61 0.01 30.71 3.44
C PRO A 61 0.66 29.33 3.35
N ARG A 62 1.72 29.15 4.14
CA ARG A 62 2.40 27.86 4.35
C ARG A 62 1.38 26.80 4.76
N TYR A 63 1.44 25.60 4.19
CA TYR A 63 0.48 24.51 4.51
C TYR A 63 -0.99 24.86 4.26
N GLY A 64 -1.29 25.91 3.48
CA GLY A 64 -2.64 26.24 3.06
C GLY A 64 -3.27 25.16 2.18
N CYS A 65 -4.57 24.92 2.35
CA CYS A 65 -5.36 24.05 1.50
C CYS A 65 -5.74 24.77 0.21
N LEU A 66 -5.43 24.17 -0.94
CA LEU A 66 -5.56 24.75 -2.27
C LEU A 66 -6.44 23.86 -3.13
N GLN A 67 -7.26 24.45 -4.00
CA GLN A 67 -8.05 23.71 -4.98
C GLN A 67 -7.45 23.89 -6.37
N ILE A 68 -7.27 22.78 -7.08
CA ILE A 68 -6.80 22.78 -8.46
C ILE A 68 -7.94 23.26 -9.35
N VAL A 69 -7.73 24.33 -10.11
CA VAL A 69 -8.75 24.92 -10.99
C VAL A 69 -8.45 24.73 -12.47
N ALA A 70 -7.17 24.57 -12.83
CA ALA A 70 -6.74 24.28 -14.19
C ALA A 70 -5.34 23.65 -14.20
N THR A 71 -4.84 23.39 -15.41
CA THR A 71 -3.44 23.03 -15.65
C THR A 71 -2.83 24.08 -16.57
N HIS A 72 -1.53 24.35 -16.40
CA HIS A 72 -0.80 25.31 -17.21
C HIS A 72 0.50 24.68 -17.70
N GLU A 73 0.77 24.82 -19.00
CA GLU A 73 2.02 24.36 -19.60
C GLU A 73 3.13 25.39 -19.35
N LEU A 74 4.22 24.95 -18.73
CA LEU A 74 5.42 25.76 -18.53
C LEU A 74 6.64 25.00 -19.07
N GLY A 75 7.02 25.29 -20.31
CA GLY A 75 8.11 24.60 -20.98
C GLY A 75 7.75 23.14 -21.25
N ASP A 76 8.51 22.21 -20.67
CA ASP A 76 8.33 20.76 -20.77
C ASP A 76 7.52 20.15 -19.62
N ARG A 77 6.99 20.97 -18.71
CA ARG A 77 6.24 20.51 -17.53
C ARG A 77 4.81 21.08 -17.50
N ASN A 78 3.89 20.25 -17.04
CA ASN A 78 2.55 20.68 -16.65
C ASN A 78 2.56 21.07 -15.17
N ILE A 79 2.17 22.31 -14.88
CA ILE A 79 1.97 22.80 -13.52
C ILE A 79 0.47 22.95 -13.23
N LEU A 80 0.09 22.90 -11.97
CA LEU A 80 -1.31 23.01 -11.56
C LEU A 80 -1.64 24.46 -11.23
N ASP A 81 -2.69 25.01 -11.84
CA ASP A 81 -3.25 26.27 -11.39
C ASP A 81 -4.10 26.02 -10.15
N VAL A 82 -3.80 26.76 -9.09
CA VAL A 82 -4.45 26.58 -7.79
C VAL A 82 -5.05 27.87 -7.29
N ASP A 83 -6.23 27.74 -6.71
CA ASP A 83 -7.01 28.83 -6.11
C ASP A 83 -7.41 28.47 -4.67
N VAL A 84 -8.00 29.43 -3.97
CA VAL A 84 -8.72 29.19 -2.73
C VAL A 84 -9.84 28.18 -2.98
N PRO A 85 -10.07 27.22 -2.07
CA PRO A 85 -11.17 26.28 -2.20
C PRO A 85 -12.51 26.99 -2.45
N SER A 86 -13.26 26.52 -3.45
CA SER A 86 -14.61 26.99 -3.78
C SER A 86 -15.70 26.04 -3.29
N ASP A 87 -15.33 24.79 -2.96
CA ASP A 87 -16.23 23.79 -2.39
C ASP A 87 -15.56 22.97 -1.27
N THR A 88 -16.31 22.00 -0.72
CA THR A 88 -15.88 21.17 0.41
C THR A 88 -15.62 19.71 0.06
N THR A 89 -15.88 19.30 -1.19
CA THR A 89 -15.99 17.90 -1.61
C THR A 89 -15.03 17.52 -2.73
N GLY A 90 -14.38 18.51 -3.35
CA GLY A 90 -13.53 18.35 -4.53
C GLY A 90 -14.30 18.40 -5.84
N ALA A 91 -15.58 18.79 -5.82
CA ALA A 91 -16.45 18.78 -7.00
C ALA A 91 -15.96 19.75 -8.10
N SER A 92 -15.32 20.85 -7.72
CA SER A 92 -14.77 21.87 -8.64
C SER A 92 -13.28 21.68 -8.90
N GLY A 93 -12.69 20.58 -8.42
CA GLY A 93 -11.27 20.28 -8.55
C GLY A 93 -10.69 19.64 -7.30
N GLY A 94 -9.61 18.85 -7.47
CA GLY A 94 -8.91 18.18 -6.38
C GLY A 94 -8.19 19.16 -5.44
N PHE A 95 -7.89 18.70 -4.23
CA PHE A 95 -7.18 19.51 -3.23
C PHE A 95 -5.72 19.12 -3.10
N VAL A 96 -4.86 20.13 -3.00
CA VAL A 96 -3.44 20.00 -2.68
C VAL A 96 -3.08 20.96 -1.54
N PHE A 97 -1.93 20.77 -0.91
CA PHE A 97 -1.50 21.59 0.23
C PHE A 97 -0.19 22.26 -0.08
N ALA A 98 -0.10 23.57 0.18
CA ALA A 98 1.14 24.32 0.05
C ALA A 98 2.25 23.68 0.90
N SER A 99 3.50 23.84 0.48
CA SER A 99 4.66 23.41 1.25
C SER A 99 4.90 24.32 2.47
N HIS A 100 6.13 24.28 3.00
CA HIS A 100 6.54 25.09 4.13
C HIS A 100 6.82 26.56 3.75
N GLU A 101 6.78 26.90 2.47
CA GLU A 101 6.94 28.27 1.96
C GLU A 101 5.60 28.92 1.63
N VAL A 102 5.56 30.26 1.67
CA VAL A 102 4.40 31.03 1.19
C VAL A 102 4.46 31.15 -0.32
N ILE A 103 3.31 31.20 -0.99
CA ILE A 103 3.25 31.34 -2.45
C ILE A 103 2.57 32.68 -2.78
N PRO A 104 3.33 33.73 -3.16
CA PRO A 104 2.76 35.02 -3.56
C PRO A 104 1.73 34.90 -4.69
N ALA A 105 0.81 35.85 -4.78
CA ALA A 105 -0.18 35.92 -5.85
C ALA A 105 0.49 35.96 -7.23
N GLY A 106 0.04 35.12 -8.17
CA GLY A 106 0.57 35.02 -9.52
C GLY A 106 1.92 34.31 -9.64
N SER A 107 2.50 33.86 -8.54
CA SER A 107 3.79 33.16 -8.54
C SER A 107 3.64 31.64 -8.59
N ILE A 108 4.76 30.97 -8.90
CA ILE A 108 4.87 29.51 -8.83
C ILE A 108 5.47 29.16 -7.47
N GLY A 109 4.89 28.15 -6.82
CA GLY A 109 5.42 27.57 -5.61
C GLY A 109 5.34 26.05 -5.64
N VAL A 110 5.57 25.44 -4.47
CA VAL A 110 5.61 23.99 -4.30
C VAL A 110 4.48 23.54 -3.38
N ALA A 111 3.75 22.51 -3.81
CA ALA A 111 2.80 21.77 -2.99
C ALA A 111 3.43 20.47 -2.46
N GLN A 112 2.88 19.96 -1.37
CA GLN A 112 3.30 18.69 -0.77
C GLN A 112 2.87 17.52 -1.67
N PRO A 113 3.79 16.66 -2.15
CA PRO A 113 3.48 15.59 -3.10
C PRO A 113 2.92 14.31 -2.43
N SER A 114 2.92 14.25 -1.10
CA SER A 114 2.51 13.07 -0.32
C SER A 114 1.01 13.05 -0.04
N ARG A 115 0.46 11.87 0.30
CA ARG A 115 -0.90 11.75 0.86
C ARG A 115 -0.98 12.18 2.32
N ILE A 116 0.12 12.03 3.07
CA ILE A 116 0.22 12.52 4.44
C ILE A 116 0.85 13.90 4.37
N VAL A 117 0.06 14.92 4.63
CA VAL A 117 0.45 16.33 4.48
C VAL A 117 0.18 17.12 5.74
N ARG A 118 0.87 18.26 5.85
CA ARG A 118 0.55 19.29 6.83
C ARG A 118 -0.51 20.23 6.28
N ALA A 119 -1.44 20.63 7.13
CA ALA A 119 -2.50 21.57 6.83
C ALA A 119 -2.66 22.61 7.95
N ILE A 120 -3.21 23.79 7.62
CA ILE A 120 -3.65 24.77 8.63
C ILE A 120 -5.12 24.54 8.98
N LYS A 121 -5.43 24.32 10.27
CA LYS A 121 -6.80 24.32 10.79
C LYS A 121 -7.24 25.73 11.20
N GLN A 122 -8.51 26.05 10.95
CA GLN A 122 -9.11 27.29 11.48
C GLN A 122 -9.65 27.09 12.90
N THR A 123 -10.45 26.04 13.10
CA THR A 123 -11.11 25.70 14.35
C THR A 123 -11.20 24.18 14.52
N GLY A 124 -11.48 23.72 15.73
CA GLY A 124 -11.69 22.30 16.05
C GLY A 124 -10.50 21.61 16.72
N THR A 125 -10.80 20.55 17.46
CA THR A 125 -9.81 19.69 18.11
C THR A 125 -9.33 18.63 17.12
N ALA A 126 -8.02 18.46 16.98
CA ALA A 126 -7.43 17.50 16.06
C ALA A 126 -7.48 16.08 16.65
N THR A 127 -8.65 15.46 16.57
CA THR A 127 -8.82 14.07 17.00
C THR A 127 -8.52 13.14 15.83
N ALA A 128 -7.55 12.24 16.00
CA ALA A 128 -7.19 11.26 14.96
C ALA A 128 -8.42 10.46 14.47
N GLY A 129 -8.48 10.20 13.16
CA GLY A 129 -9.60 9.49 12.51
C GLY A 129 -10.82 10.36 12.21
N THR A 130 -10.94 11.56 12.77
CA THR A 130 -12.05 12.46 12.42
C THR A 130 -11.93 12.99 11.00
N ARG A 131 -13.07 13.29 10.37
CA ARG A 131 -13.13 13.84 9.01
C ARG A 131 -13.05 15.36 9.03
N TRP A 132 -12.34 15.90 8.04
CA TRP A 132 -12.03 17.31 7.87
C TRP A 132 -12.20 17.72 6.42
N LYS A 133 -12.60 18.98 6.22
CA LYS A 133 -12.90 19.53 4.90
C LYS A 133 -12.28 20.91 4.70
N PRO A 134 -12.06 21.33 3.44
CA PRO A 134 -11.72 22.70 3.16
C PRO A 134 -12.86 23.63 3.55
N ILE A 135 -12.54 24.89 3.79
CA ILE A 135 -13.53 25.94 4.03
C ILE A 135 -13.58 26.82 2.78
N PRO A 136 -14.71 26.88 2.06
CA PRO A 136 -14.80 27.67 0.85
C PRO A 136 -14.45 29.15 1.11
N GLY A 137 -13.58 29.72 0.28
CA GLY A 137 -13.07 31.07 0.44
C GLY A 137 -11.92 31.23 1.45
N PHE A 138 -11.42 30.14 2.05
CA PHE A 138 -10.29 30.17 2.98
C PHE A 138 -9.27 29.06 2.68
N PHE A 139 -7.98 29.33 2.92
CA PHE A 139 -6.89 28.34 2.81
C PHE A 139 -6.80 27.38 4.00
N THR A 140 -7.82 27.34 4.86
CA THR A 140 -7.84 26.54 6.09
C THR A 140 -8.84 25.42 6.02
N ILE A 141 -8.64 24.40 6.85
CA ILE A 141 -9.57 23.29 7.01
C ILE A 141 -10.34 23.38 8.33
N SER A 142 -11.51 22.74 8.39
CA SER A 142 -12.29 22.54 9.62
C SER A 142 -12.85 21.12 9.70
N THR A 143 -13.32 20.75 10.89
CA THR A 143 -14.02 19.47 11.11
C THR A 143 -15.29 19.38 10.25
N GLY A 144 -15.55 18.20 9.69
CA GLY A 144 -16.75 17.95 8.90
C GLY A 144 -16.94 16.47 8.60
N VAL A 145 -18.16 15.95 8.76
CA VAL A 145 -18.48 14.52 8.70
C VAL A 145 -18.16 13.86 7.34
N ASP A 146 -18.22 14.62 6.25
CA ASP A 146 -18.02 14.11 4.88
C ASP A 146 -16.81 14.75 4.18
N GLY A 147 -15.89 15.30 4.96
CA GLY A 147 -14.74 15.99 4.37
C GLY A 147 -13.76 15.02 3.70
N PRO A 148 -13.02 15.44 2.66
CA PRO A 148 -12.04 14.63 1.94
C PRO A 148 -10.73 14.38 2.75
N PHE A 149 -10.65 14.81 4.00
CA PHE A 149 -9.41 14.66 4.78
C PHE A 149 -9.68 13.83 6.04
N THR A 150 -8.75 12.93 6.38
CA THR A 150 -8.75 12.24 7.66
C THR A 150 -7.69 12.86 8.56
N MET A 151 -8.06 13.24 9.77
CA MET A 151 -7.12 13.78 10.75
C MET A 151 -6.15 12.70 11.22
N ALA A 152 -4.84 12.98 11.19
CA ALA A 152 -3.83 12.14 11.83
C ALA A 152 -3.48 12.66 13.23
N GLY A 153 -3.51 13.98 13.43
CA GLY A 153 -3.29 14.62 14.73
C GLY A 153 -2.69 16.03 14.59
N ASP A 154 -2.44 16.68 15.73
CA ASP A 154 -1.72 17.95 15.76
C ASP A 154 -0.26 17.79 15.30
N ASP A 155 0.29 18.82 14.67
CA ASP A 155 1.72 18.90 14.34
C ASP A 155 2.43 19.82 15.33
N LEU A 156 3.69 19.52 15.66
CA LEU A 156 4.48 20.27 16.63
C LEU A 156 5.01 21.61 16.07
N ILE A 157 4.93 21.82 14.75
CA ILE A 157 5.47 23.03 14.11
C ILE A 157 4.67 24.28 14.49
N ALA A 158 3.36 24.19 14.67
CA ALA A 158 2.51 25.29 15.10
C ALA A 158 1.19 24.80 15.68
N THR A 159 0.59 25.56 16.61
CA THR A 159 -0.66 25.20 17.30
C THR A 159 -1.86 25.03 16.36
N ASN A 160 -1.86 25.72 15.22
CA ASN A 160 -2.88 25.61 14.17
C ASN A 160 -2.44 24.72 13.00
N CYS A 161 -1.31 24.01 13.11
CA CYS A 161 -0.85 23.06 12.11
C CYS A 161 -1.21 21.64 12.53
N VAL A 162 -1.71 20.86 11.58
CA VAL A 162 -2.15 19.48 11.78
C VAL A 162 -1.58 18.60 10.68
N ARG A 163 -1.48 17.31 10.95
CA ARG A 163 -1.24 16.29 9.93
C ARG A 163 -2.56 15.66 9.53
N ILE A 164 -2.76 15.54 8.23
CA ILE A 164 -3.93 14.91 7.65
C ILE A 164 -3.50 13.90 6.60
N ILE A 165 -4.39 12.95 6.34
CA ILE A 165 -4.35 12.07 5.18
C ILE A 165 -5.34 12.64 4.18
N VAL A 166 -4.85 13.03 3.00
CA VAL A 166 -5.70 13.44 1.87
C VAL A 166 -6.34 12.18 1.29
N ASP A 167 -7.66 12.11 1.38
CA ASP A 167 -8.47 10.98 0.98
C ASP A 167 -9.45 11.45 -0.11
N GLU A 168 -9.37 10.90 -1.32
CA GLU A 168 -10.20 11.33 -2.47
C GLU A 168 -11.67 10.89 -2.34
N ARG A 169 -12.21 10.81 -1.12
CA ARG A 169 -13.60 10.45 -0.84
C ARG A 169 -14.51 11.62 -1.25
N GLY A 170 -14.68 11.78 -2.57
CA GLY A 170 -15.90 12.35 -3.13
C GLY A 170 -17.08 11.53 -2.62
N THR A 171 -18.24 12.14 -2.54
CA THR A 171 -19.48 11.67 -1.90
C THR A 171 -20.04 10.31 -2.39
N SER A 172 -19.34 9.56 -3.24
CA SER A 172 -19.60 8.14 -3.45
C SER A 172 -18.85 7.31 -2.41
N SER A 173 -19.60 6.60 -1.58
CA SER A 173 -19.16 5.71 -0.50
C SER A 173 -18.26 4.53 -0.89
N LEU A 174 -17.59 4.56 -2.04
CA LEU A 174 -16.79 3.47 -2.57
C LEU A 174 -15.45 4.04 -3.03
N GLY A 175 -14.50 4.14 -2.09
CA GLY A 175 -13.09 4.14 -2.47
C GLY A 175 -12.73 2.81 -3.14
N ASP A 176 -11.52 2.70 -3.68
CA ASP A 176 -11.08 1.42 -4.19
C ASP A 176 -11.02 0.41 -3.03
N THR A 177 -11.83 -0.65 -3.10
CA THR A 177 -11.92 -1.65 -2.03
C THR A 177 -11.39 -2.99 -2.51
N LEU A 178 -10.66 -3.65 -1.61
CA LEU A 178 -10.32 -5.05 -1.79
C LEU A 178 -11.57 -5.88 -1.49
N GLU A 179 -11.99 -6.67 -2.46
CA GLU A 179 -13.17 -7.54 -2.35
C GLU A 179 -12.78 -8.99 -2.65
N ARG A 180 -13.39 -9.93 -1.96
CA ARG A 180 -13.42 -11.33 -2.39
C ARG A 180 -14.59 -11.51 -3.35
N PHE A 181 -14.39 -12.18 -4.48
CA PHE A 181 -15.47 -12.52 -5.39
C PHE A 181 -15.69 -14.04 -5.45
N ILE A 182 -16.92 -14.44 -5.74
CA ILE A 182 -17.31 -15.83 -6.08
C ILE A 182 -18.00 -15.79 -7.44
N MET A 183 -17.45 -16.50 -8.42
CA MET A 183 -18.00 -16.56 -9.77
C MET A 183 -19.37 -17.23 -9.81
N ARG A 184 -20.28 -16.69 -10.62
CA ARG A 184 -21.63 -17.21 -10.89
C ARG A 184 -21.82 -17.64 -12.33
N SER A 185 -20.95 -17.20 -13.24
CA SER A 185 -20.93 -17.61 -14.64
C SER A 185 -19.51 -17.97 -15.07
N SER A 186 -19.39 -18.65 -16.22
CA SER A 186 -18.12 -18.75 -16.94
C SER A 186 -17.73 -17.38 -17.52
N TRP A 187 -16.46 -17.25 -17.89
CA TRP A 187 -15.96 -16.09 -18.62
C TRP A 187 -16.58 -15.97 -20.02
N VAL A 188 -16.97 -14.76 -20.38
CA VAL A 188 -17.40 -14.37 -21.72
C VAL A 188 -16.71 -13.05 -22.06
N GLY A 189 -15.78 -13.09 -23.02
CA GLY A 189 -15.05 -11.89 -23.48
C GLY A 189 -14.23 -11.20 -22.38
N GLY A 190 -13.61 -11.97 -21.48
CA GLY A 190 -12.82 -11.42 -20.36
C GLY A 190 -13.66 -10.85 -19.21
N SER A 191 -14.96 -11.17 -19.16
CA SER A 191 -15.85 -10.77 -18.07
C SER A 191 -16.69 -11.96 -17.55
N ALA A 192 -17.02 -11.97 -16.27
CA ALA A 192 -17.89 -12.99 -15.67
C ALA A 192 -18.80 -12.36 -14.61
N LEU A 193 -19.98 -12.94 -14.40
CA LEU A 193 -20.85 -12.58 -13.28
C LEU A 193 -20.26 -13.14 -11.99
N ALA A 194 -20.22 -12.32 -10.94
CA ALA A 194 -19.73 -12.71 -9.63
C ALA A 194 -20.53 -12.07 -8.50
N THR A 195 -20.39 -12.64 -7.31
CA THR A 195 -20.84 -12.06 -6.05
C THR A 195 -19.62 -11.59 -5.27
N PHE A 196 -19.62 -10.36 -4.80
CA PHE A 196 -18.52 -9.71 -4.12
C PHE A 196 -18.79 -9.55 -2.62
N THR A 197 -17.76 -9.72 -1.81
CA THR A 197 -17.76 -9.45 -0.37
C THR A 197 -16.63 -8.50 -0.07
N ASN A 198 -16.95 -7.33 0.46
CA ASN A 198 -15.95 -6.33 0.85
C ASN A 198 -15.13 -6.86 2.04
N LEU A 199 -13.81 -6.93 1.88
CA LEU A 199 -12.92 -7.43 2.93
C LEU A 199 -12.55 -6.33 3.95
N SER A 200 -12.67 -5.07 3.57
CA SER A 200 -12.48 -3.91 4.46
C SER A 200 -13.71 -3.62 5.32
N GLU A 201 -14.90 -4.00 4.86
CA GLU A 201 -16.18 -3.78 5.55
C GLU A 201 -17.08 -5.04 5.45
N PRO A 202 -16.78 -6.12 6.20
CA PRO A 202 -17.43 -7.43 6.06
C PRO A 202 -18.91 -7.46 6.46
N SER A 203 -19.46 -6.36 7.00
CA SER A 203 -20.87 -6.22 7.35
C SER A 203 -21.77 -5.85 6.16
N ILE A 204 -21.20 -5.50 5.00
CA ILE A 204 -21.98 -5.16 3.81
C ILE A 204 -22.46 -6.46 3.14
N PRO A 205 -23.77 -6.59 2.83
CA PRO A 205 -24.30 -7.76 2.14
C PRO A 205 -23.61 -7.94 0.79
N ALA A 206 -23.38 -9.21 0.43
CA ALA A 206 -22.65 -9.53 -0.78
C ALA A 206 -23.35 -8.93 -2.02
N SER A 207 -22.64 -8.16 -2.82
CA SER A 207 -23.19 -7.49 -4.02
C SER A 207 -22.97 -8.34 -5.26
N GLY A 208 -23.97 -8.47 -6.13
CA GLY A 208 -23.79 -9.05 -7.46
C GLY A 208 -23.18 -8.02 -8.42
N GLY A 209 -22.31 -8.46 -9.33
CA GLY A 209 -21.72 -7.60 -10.35
C GLY A 209 -20.92 -8.36 -11.40
N ILE A 210 -20.11 -7.62 -12.15
CA ILE A 210 -19.23 -8.17 -13.20
C ILE A 210 -17.79 -8.07 -12.70
N VAL A 211 -17.08 -9.21 -12.71
CA VAL A 211 -15.62 -9.26 -12.56
C VAL A 211 -14.99 -9.27 -13.96
N GLU A 212 -13.93 -8.50 -14.11
CA GLU A 212 -13.22 -8.31 -15.37
C GLU A 212 -11.78 -8.82 -15.26
N ASP A 213 -11.34 -9.48 -16.33
CA ASP A 213 -9.97 -9.92 -16.57
C ASP A 213 -9.55 -9.45 -17.97
N PRO A 214 -9.09 -8.19 -18.10
CA PRO A 214 -8.80 -7.60 -19.40
C PRO A 214 -7.64 -8.28 -20.14
N LEU A 215 -6.80 -9.04 -19.43
CA LEU A 215 -5.69 -9.78 -20.02
C LEU A 215 -6.04 -11.25 -20.32
N GLY A 216 -7.23 -11.71 -19.91
CA GLY A 216 -7.71 -13.07 -20.16
C GLY A 216 -6.84 -14.15 -19.53
N ILE A 217 -6.15 -13.87 -18.43
CA ILE A 217 -5.24 -14.79 -17.74
C ILE A 217 -6.01 -15.91 -17.02
N PHE A 218 -7.22 -15.63 -16.55
CA PHE A 218 -8.03 -16.53 -15.74
C PHE A 218 -9.17 -17.18 -16.54
N PHE A 219 -9.27 -16.93 -17.85
CA PHE A 219 -10.40 -17.37 -18.67
C PHE A 219 -10.56 -18.90 -18.68
N ASP A 220 -9.44 -19.62 -18.55
CA ASP A 220 -9.31 -21.08 -18.53
C ASP A 220 -9.11 -21.65 -17.11
N ILE A 221 -8.79 -20.81 -16.13
CA ILE A 221 -8.48 -21.21 -14.74
C ILE A 221 -9.71 -21.14 -13.84
N LEU A 222 -10.49 -20.06 -13.96
CA LEU A 222 -11.64 -19.81 -13.08
C LEU A 222 -12.95 -20.11 -13.82
N GLY A 223 -13.75 -21.00 -13.24
CA GLY A 223 -15.11 -21.31 -13.68
C GLY A 223 -16.17 -20.88 -12.66
N PRO A 224 -17.46 -21.17 -12.94
CA PRO A 224 -18.53 -20.95 -11.98
C PRO A 224 -18.19 -21.55 -10.61
N TRP A 225 -18.50 -20.81 -9.54
CA TRP A 225 -18.25 -21.16 -8.14
C TRP A 225 -16.81 -21.07 -7.64
N ASN A 226 -15.84 -20.77 -8.51
CA ASN A 226 -14.51 -20.43 -8.03
C ASN A 226 -14.49 -19.05 -7.38
N GLU A 227 -13.59 -18.86 -6.42
CA GLU A 227 -13.39 -17.59 -5.71
C GLU A 227 -12.03 -16.98 -6.02
N GLY A 228 -11.92 -15.68 -5.78
CA GLY A 228 -10.67 -14.94 -5.92
C GLY A 228 -10.74 -13.58 -5.26
N LEU A 229 -9.68 -12.79 -5.45
CA LEU A 229 -9.62 -11.41 -4.98
C LEU A 229 -9.81 -10.45 -6.16
N SER A 230 -10.53 -9.36 -5.93
CA SER A 230 -10.71 -8.28 -6.89
C SER A 230 -10.53 -6.92 -6.25
N ILE A 231 -10.07 -5.96 -7.03
CA ILE A 231 -10.15 -4.54 -6.68
C ILE A 231 -11.44 -4.01 -7.29
N ARG A 232 -12.35 -3.54 -6.45
CA ARG A 232 -13.46 -2.71 -6.89
C ARG A 232 -12.95 -1.28 -7.01
N THR A 233 -13.05 -0.73 -8.20
CA THR A 233 -12.74 0.68 -8.43
C THR A 233 -13.89 1.57 -7.95
N ARG A 234 -13.58 2.85 -7.73
CA ARG A 234 -14.58 3.90 -7.49
C ARG A 234 -15.72 3.97 -8.52
N TYR A 235 -15.51 3.45 -9.74
CA TYR A 235 -16.54 3.39 -10.79
C TYR A 235 -17.42 2.14 -10.72
N GLY A 236 -17.26 1.30 -9.69
CA GLY A 236 -18.01 0.05 -9.52
C GLY A 236 -17.56 -1.06 -10.47
N ARG A 237 -16.41 -0.92 -11.13
CA ARG A 237 -15.80 -2.02 -11.91
C ARG A 237 -14.93 -2.87 -11.01
N HIS A 238 -15.01 -4.18 -11.16
CA HIS A 238 -14.25 -5.13 -10.35
C HIS A 238 -13.18 -5.80 -11.22
N TYR A 239 -11.91 -5.61 -10.89
CA TYR A 239 -10.80 -6.24 -11.61
C TYR A 239 -10.20 -7.35 -10.77
N VAL A 240 -10.05 -8.54 -11.35
CA VAL A 240 -9.37 -9.65 -10.68
C VAL A 240 -7.92 -9.28 -10.34
N ILE A 241 -7.49 -9.57 -9.12
CA ILE A 241 -6.10 -9.37 -8.69
C ILE A 241 -5.27 -10.53 -9.21
N GLN A 242 -4.25 -10.17 -9.98
CA GLN A 242 -3.31 -11.10 -10.59
C GLN A 242 -2.22 -11.45 -9.58
N ALA A 243 -2.16 -12.72 -9.18
CA ALA A 243 -0.96 -13.30 -8.60
C ALA A 243 -0.75 -14.66 -9.25
N ARG A 244 0.27 -14.77 -10.11
CA ARG A 244 0.73 -16.05 -10.64
C ARG A 244 1.39 -16.80 -9.49
N CYS A 245 0.88 -17.98 -9.14
CA CYS A 245 1.43 -18.81 -8.06
C CYS A 245 2.87 -19.31 -8.37
N ASP A 246 3.34 -19.13 -9.60
CA ASP A 246 4.59 -19.64 -10.18
C ASP A 246 5.70 -18.57 -10.33
N GLN A 247 5.56 -17.36 -9.75
CA GLN A 247 6.61 -16.32 -9.84
C GLN A 247 7.72 -16.42 -8.78
N THR A 248 7.72 -17.43 -7.91
CA THR A 248 8.95 -17.74 -7.17
C THR A 248 9.67 -18.79 -8.00
N ASP A 249 10.66 -18.39 -8.80
CA ASP A 249 11.65 -19.33 -9.32
C ASP A 249 12.16 -20.12 -8.12
N ILE A 250 11.81 -21.40 -8.04
CA ILE A 250 12.46 -22.31 -7.11
C ILE A 250 13.92 -22.31 -7.55
N PRO A 251 14.87 -21.80 -6.76
CA PRO A 251 16.28 -21.91 -7.12
C PRO A 251 16.55 -23.40 -7.41
N PRO A 252 17.31 -23.74 -8.47
CA PRO A 252 17.67 -25.13 -8.70
C PRO A 252 18.22 -25.71 -7.41
N ASP A 253 17.74 -26.88 -6.99
CA ASP A 253 18.10 -27.51 -5.72
C ASP A 253 19.63 -27.45 -5.57
N GLU A 254 20.11 -26.61 -4.65
CA GLU A 254 21.54 -26.56 -4.35
C GLU A 254 21.94 -27.95 -3.82
N PRO A 255 23.08 -28.49 -4.28
CA PRO A 255 23.50 -29.81 -3.85
C PRO A 255 23.69 -29.83 -2.32
N ILE A 256 23.15 -30.87 -1.69
CA ILE A 256 23.23 -31.08 -0.24
C ILE A 256 24.27 -32.15 0.08
N GLY A 257 24.93 -32.00 1.23
CA GLY A 257 25.96 -32.87 1.75
C GLY A 257 25.93 -32.92 3.27
N SER A 258 26.78 -33.76 3.86
CA SER A 258 26.91 -33.87 5.31
C SER A 258 27.63 -32.65 5.88
N CYS A 259 27.16 -32.16 7.02
CA CYS A 259 27.74 -31.03 7.74
C CYS A 259 27.93 -31.41 9.20
N GLN A 260 29.17 -31.43 9.67
CA GLN A 260 29.48 -31.73 11.07
C GLN A 260 29.67 -30.43 11.85
N VAL A 261 28.79 -30.17 12.80
CA VAL A 261 28.80 -28.98 13.66
C VAL A 261 29.07 -29.43 15.09
N TYR A 262 29.94 -28.71 15.78
CA TYR A 262 30.17 -28.96 17.20
C TYR A 262 29.21 -28.11 18.04
N ASP A 263 28.33 -28.78 18.78
CA ASP A 263 27.42 -28.16 19.74
C ASP A 263 27.93 -28.44 21.16
N GLU A 264 28.06 -27.40 21.98
CA GLU A 264 28.62 -27.51 23.35
C GLU A 264 27.80 -28.42 24.27
N SER A 265 26.51 -28.60 23.99
CA SER A 265 25.59 -29.38 24.80
C SER A 265 25.47 -30.84 24.37
N THR A 266 25.64 -31.12 23.07
CA THR A 266 25.39 -32.45 22.48
C THR A 266 26.61 -33.07 21.81
N GLY A 267 27.72 -32.34 21.71
CA GLY A 267 28.94 -32.76 21.04
C GLY A 267 28.86 -32.59 19.52
N LEU A 268 29.54 -33.46 18.77
CA LEU A 268 29.54 -33.39 17.31
C LEU A 268 28.19 -33.88 16.76
N VAL A 269 27.43 -32.99 16.12
CA VAL A 269 26.14 -33.28 15.48
C VAL A 269 26.29 -33.17 13.96
N CYS A 270 25.65 -34.06 13.22
CA CYS A 270 25.68 -34.05 11.75
C CYS A 270 24.32 -33.70 11.15
N TYR A 271 24.31 -32.77 10.20
CA TYR A 271 23.13 -32.33 9.43
C TYR A 271 23.35 -32.59 7.93
N GLN A 272 22.29 -32.88 7.18
CA GLN A 272 22.33 -32.79 5.71
C GLN A 272 21.86 -31.41 5.27
N THR A 273 22.73 -30.63 4.64
CA THR A 273 22.44 -29.25 4.25
C THR A 273 23.36 -28.81 3.11
N THR A 274 23.26 -27.58 2.63
CA THR A 274 24.16 -27.03 1.59
C THR A 274 25.46 -26.54 2.21
N GLU A 275 26.53 -26.39 1.41
CA GLU A 275 27.82 -25.87 1.87
C GLU A 275 27.67 -24.51 2.57
N ALA A 276 26.89 -23.60 1.97
CA ALA A 276 26.66 -22.27 2.52
C ALA A 276 25.98 -22.29 3.90
N ILE A 277 25.06 -23.22 4.14
CA ILE A 277 24.42 -23.40 5.45
C ILE A 277 25.39 -24.06 6.43
N CYS A 278 26.23 -25.00 5.96
CA CYS A 278 27.23 -25.63 6.82
C CYS A 278 28.27 -24.62 7.33
N ASP A 279 28.77 -23.77 6.43
CA ASP A 279 29.67 -22.66 6.76
C ASP A 279 29.03 -21.70 7.75
N PHE A 280 27.74 -21.38 7.55
CA PHE A 280 26.99 -20.53 8.47
C PHE A 280 26.93 -21.13 9.89
N LEU A 281 26.82 -22.46 10.00
CA LEU A 281 26.80 -23.16 11.29
C LEU A 281 28.20 -23.34 11.91
N ASN A 282 29.25 -22.76 11.31
CA ASN A 282 30.65 -23.06 11.65
C ASN A 282 30.96 -24.58 11.65
N GLY A 283 30.27 -25.32 10.77
CA GLY A 283 30.47 -26.75 10.58
C GLY A 283 31.56 -27.06 9.57
N SER A 284 31.92 -28.33 9.48
CA SER A 284 32.77 -28.85 8.42
C SER A 284 31.92 -29.60 7.40
N TYR A 285 31.85 -29.07 6.18
CA TYR A 285 31.08 -29.67 5.08
C TYR A 285 31.83 -30.87 4.48
N GLY A 286 31.14 -32.00 4.33
CA GLY A 286 31.68 -33.25 3.80
C GLY A 286 31.69 -33.35 2.28
N GLY A 287 31.10 -32.37 1.59
CA GLY A 287 30.95 -32.34 0.14
C GLY A 287 29.59 -32.84 -0.35
N ASP A 288 29.25 -32.48 -1.58
CA ASP A 288 27.95 -32.77 -2.18
C ASP A 288 27.66 -34.28 -2.28
N GLY A 289 26.44 -34.67 -1.93
CA GLY A 289 25.98 -36.06 -1.94
C GLY A 289 26.48 -36.91 -0.77
N THR A 290 27.26 -36.34 0.16
CA THR A 290 27.67 -37.07 1.37
C THR A 290 26.54 -37.15 2.39
N SER A 291 26.40 -38.29 3.06
CA SER A 291 25.40 -38.53 4.10
C SER A 291 26.02 -38.50 5.48
N CYS A 292 25.25 -38.03 6.47
CA CYS A 292 25.65 -38.17 7.86
C CYS A 292 25.76 -39.65 8.26
N PRO A 293 26.79 -40.03 9.03
CA PRO A 293 26.94 -41.38 9.56
C PRO A 293 25.88 -41.73 10.60
#